data_AF-A0A2V7EWG8-F1
#
_entry.id   AF-A0A2V7EWG8-F1
#
_cell.length_a   1.000
_cell.length_b   1.000
_cell.length_c   1.000
_cell.angle_alpha   90.00
_cell.angle_beta   90.00
_cell.angle_gamma   90.00
#
_symmetry.space_group_name_H-M   'P 1'
#
loop_
_entity.id
_entity.type
_entity.pdbx_description
1 polymer ?
#
loop_
_entity_poly.entity_id
_entity_poly.type
_entity_poly.pdbx_seq_one_letter_code
_entity_poly.pdbx_strand_id
1 'polypeptide(L)'
;MLTGLGIVRRPDLLVPWLYSGSLLNGGVLLGGLVAALLSSEFAIRLPPRGELAKGAIGGLLMGVGAVLAFGCNIGGFFSATSALSLAGLAMMLGLGVGAILGLRYLVWETEHRPRWSSGAGRVYLAPSHARASRQPWLGALLLVLLLATPAVYSRAGYVAQGVFLLFGVAFGVIFQRSRFCLVRAFREPFMTGDAEHTRAAALALVISTLGFAILKFTDLKDKSEWVFPAAGAGALAGGLAFGVGMTLAGGCGAGSIWRAGEGQVKLWAAIACFALGVSLTRLAAAQAGLLQQLGAAVFLPSAIGWGGAIGLVVLVMAAWALGATWNEETRRFSAL
;
A
#
# COMPACT_ATOMS: atom_id res chain seq x y z
N MET A 1 -14.30 2.14 -29.86
CA MET A 1 -13.62 0.84 -30.05
C MET A 1 -12.18 0.94 -29.55
N LEU A 2 -11.95 0.75 -28.25
CA LEU A 2 -10.61 0.44 -27.71
C LEU A 2 -10.83 -0.50 -26.52
N THR A 3 -10.83 -1.80 -26.82
CA THR A 3 -10.96 -2.90 -25.87
C THR A 3 -9.58 -3.49 -25.61
N GLY A 4 -9.26 -3.76 -24.34
CA GLY A 4 -8.33 -4.82 -24.00
C GLY A 4 -7.14 -4.42 -23.15
N LEU A 5 -7.20 -4.82 -21.87
CA LEU A 5 -6.05 -5.28 -21.09
C LEU A 5 -6.62 -6.16 -19.96
N GLY A 6 -7.35 -7.20 -20.35
CA GLY A 6 -7.99 -8.14 -19.43
C GLY A 6 -7.97 -9.54 -20.03
N ILE A 7 -7.28 -10.47 -19.36
CA ILE A 7 -7.19 -11.90 -19.70
C ILE A 7 -8.58 -12.56 -19.75
N VAL A 8 -9.60 -11.92 -19.15
CA VAL A 8 -10.99 -12.32 -19.19
C VAL A 8 -11.81 -11.16 -19.78
N ARG A 9 -12.42 -11.38 -20.94
CA ARG A 9 -13.41 -10.43 -21.47
C ARG A 9 -14.73 -10.67 -20.73
N ARG A 10 -15.13 -9.71 -19.90
CA ARG A 10 -16.51 -9.63 -19.43
C ARG A 10 -17.13 -8.28 -19.82
N PRO A 11 -18.39 -8.25 -20.29
CA PRO A 11 -19.06 -7.04 -20.76
C PRO A 11 -19.37 -6.02 -19.64
N ASP A 12 -19.30 -6.42 -18.37
CA ASP A 12 -19.47 -5.61 -17.17
C ASP A 12 -18.21 -4.81 -16.75
N LEU A 13 -17.06 -5.06 -17.38
CA LEU A 13 -15.81 -4.41 -17.00
C LEU A 13 -15.69 -3.01 -17.65
N LEU A 14 -15.72 -1.99 -16.81
CA LEU A 14 -15.37 -0.62 -17.20
C LEU A 14 -13.93 -0.56 -17.71
N VAL A 15 -13.70 0.27 -18.72
CA VAL A 15 -12.35 0.51 -19.24
C VAL A 15 -11.45 1.11 -18.13
N PRO A 16 -10.16 0.71 -18.05
CA PRO A 16 -9.29 1.10 -16.93
C PRO A 16 -9.16 2.62 -16.71
N TRP A 17 -9.25 3.42 -17.77
CA TRP A 17 -9.16 4.90 -17.68
C TRP A 17 -10.47 5.58 -17.26
N LEU A 18 -11.55 4.82 -17.04
CA LEU A 18 -12.79 5.31 -16.45
C LEU A 18 -13.04 4.74 -15.05
N TYR A 19 -12.26 3.74 -14.63
CA TYR A 19 -12.37 3.13 -13.31
C TYR A 19 -11.63 3.96 -12.26
N SER A 20 -12.34 4.44 -11.23
CA SER A 20 -11.79 5.36 -10.22
C SER A 20 -10.54 4.84 -9.52
N GLY A 21 -10.49 3.55 -9.18
CA GLY A 21 -9.32 2.94 -8.54
C GLY A 21 -8.09 2.90 -9.45
N SER A 22 -8.28 2.64 -10.73
CA SER A 22 -7.20 2.63 -11.73
C SER A 22 -6.67 4.04 -11.99
N LEU A 23 -7.56 5.04 -12.03
CA LEU A 23 -7.17 6.45 -12.14
C LEU A 23 -6.40 6.94 -10.91
N LEU A 24 -6.83 6.55 -9.71
CA LEU A 24 -6.13 6.91 -8.48
C LEU A 24 -4.74 6.26 -8.42
N ASN A 25 -4.63 4.96 -8.75
CA ASN A 25 -3.34 4.27 -8.82
C ASN A 25 -2.42 4.86 -9.91
N GLY A 26 -2.97 5.16 -11.09
CA GLY A 26 -2.24 5.83 -12.17
C GLY A 26 -1.77 7.22 -11.76
N GLY A 27 -2.63 7.98 -11.08
CA GLY A 27 -2.29 9.28 -10.51
C GLY A 27 -1.17 9.18 -9.48
N VAL A 28 -1.20 8.21 -8.57
CA VAL A 28 -0.12 8.01 -7.57
C VAL A 28 1.20 7.66 -8.26
N LEU A 29 1.17 6.82 -9.29
CA LEU A 29 2.37 6.46 -10.08
C LEU A 29 2.96 7.69 -10.77
N LEU A 30 2.11 8.45 -11.47
CA LEU A 30 2.52 9.62 -12.25
C LEU A 30 2.92 10.79 -11.33
N GLY A 31 2.25 10.96 -10.20
CA GLY A 31 2.62 11.94 -9.17
C GLY A 31 3.98 11.62 -8.53
N GLY A 32 4.25 10.33 -8.26
CA GLY A 32 5.57 9.87 -7.82
C GLY A 32 6.65 10.14 -8.86
N LEU A 33 6.37 9.86 -10.14
CA LEU A 33 7.27 10.17 -11.26
C LEU A 33 7.53 11.68 -11.39
N VAL A 34 6.50 12.52 -11.32
CA VAL A 34 6.64 13.99 -11.33
C VAL A 34 7.53 14.46 -10.19
N ALA A 35 7.28 14.01 -8.97
CA ALA A 35 8.07 14.39 -7.81
C ALA A 35 9.55 13.95 -7.92
N ALA A 36 9.80 12.75 -8.42
CA ALA A 36 11.14 12.23 -8.67
C ALA A 36 11.88 13.03 -9.76
N LEU A 37 11.20 13.39 -10.86
CA LEU A 37 11.76 14.19 -11.95
C LEU A 37 12.07 15.63 -11.50
N LEU A 38 11.14 16.27 -10.77
CA LEU A 38 11.33 17.61 -10.21
C LEU A 38 12.50 17.68 -9.23
N SER A 39 12.74 16.60 -8.49
CA SER A 39 13.83 16.51 -7.50
C SER A 39 15.17 16.06 -8.11
N SER A 40 15.20 15.75 -9.41
CA SER A 40 16.36 15.11 -10.07
C SER A 40 16.79 13.79 -9.38
N GLU A 41 15.84 12.99 -8.93
CA GLU A 41 16.09 11.71 -8.24
C GLU A 41 15.73 10.50 -9.10
N PHE A 42 15.08 10.72 -10.26
CA PHE A 42 14.64 9.63 -11.13
C PHE A 42 15.83 8.86 -11.69
N ALA A 43 15.82 7.54 -11.49
CA ALA A 43 16.80 6.63 -12.06
C ALA A 43 16.21 5.22 -12.16
N ILE A 44 16.43 4.54 -13.28
CA ILE A 44 15.99 3.16 -13.44
C ILE A 44 16.98 2.26 -12.70
N ARG A 45 16.55 1.69 -11.58
CA ARG A 45 17.36 0.84 -10.70
C ARG A 45 16.98 -0.61 -10.93
N LEU A 46 17.81 -1.34 -11.65
CA LEU A 46 17.67 -2.77 -11.92
C LEU A 46 18.37 -3.57 -10.82
N PRO A 47 17.62 -4.28 -9.96
CA PRO A 47 18.20 -5.12 -8.91
C PRO A 47 18.79 -6.42 -9.49
N PRO A 48 19.63 -7.15 -8.72
CA PRO A 48 20.02 -8.51 -9.08
C PRO A 48 18.80 -9.45 -9.19
N ARG A 49 18.97 -10.57 -9.90
CA ARG A 49 17.88 -11.51 -10.22
C ARG A 49 17.16 -12.06 -8.98
N GLY A 50 17.89 -12.35 -7.90
CA GLY A 50 17.30 -12.84 -6.65
C GLY A 50 16.36 -11.82 -5.99
N GLU A 51 16.75 -10.55 -5.96
CA GLU A 51 15.90 -9.47 -5.43
C GLU A 51 14.68 -9.21 -6.32
N LEU A 52 14.82 -9.35 -7.65
CA LEU A 52 13.68 -9.29 -8.56
C LEU A 52 12.68 -10.43 -8.31
N ALA A 53 13.18 -11.65 -8.10
CA ALA A 53 12.36 -12.82 -7.77
C ALA A 53 11.63 -12.65 -6.42
N LYS A 54 12.31 -12.13 -5.39
CA LYS A 54 11.67 -11.76 -4.12
C LYS A 54 10.59 -10.70 -4.30
N GLY A 55 10.83 -9.73 -5.18
CA GLY A 55 9.82 -8.74 -5.60
C GLY A 55 8.56 -9.39 -6.17
N ALA A 56 8.73 -10.31 -7.12
CA ALA A 56 7.65 -11.03 -7.76
C ALA A 56 6.87 -11.94 -6.78
N ILE A 57 7.59 -12.77 -6.00
CA ILE A 57 6.99 -13.66 -5.00
C ILE A 57 6.26 -12.84 -3.93
N GLY A 58 6.88 -11.75 -3.46
CA GLY A 58 6.26 -10.84 -2.50
C GLY A 58 4.98 -10.22 -3.06
N GLY A 59 4.98 -9.79 -4.33
CA GLY A 59 3.80 -9.31 -5.03
C GLY A 59 2.66 -10.33 -5.08
N LEU A 60 2.95 -11.59 -5.44
CA LEU A 60 1.94 -12.66 -5.45
C LEU A 60 1.33 -12.87 -4.05
N LEU A 61 2.16 -12.94 -3.00
CA LEU A 61 1.72 -13.09 -1.61
C LEU A 61 0.88 -11.90 -1.13
N MET A 62 1.27 -10.67 -1.49
CA MET A 62 0.43 -9.49 -1.26
C MET A 62 -0.93 -9.63 -1.94
N GLY A 63 -0.98 -10.23 -3.13
CA GLY A 63 -2.22 -10.48 -3.87
C GLY A 63 -3.15 -11.43 -3.16
N VAL A 64 -2.61 -12.55 -2.69
CA VAL A 64 -3.33 -13.53 -1.87
C VAL A 64 -3.87 -12.87 -0.60
N GLY A 65 -2.99 -12.19 0.14
CA GLY A 65 -3.35 -11.54 1.39
C GLY A 65 -4.41 -10.46 1.24
N ALA A 66 -4.35 -9.67 0.15
CA ALA A 66 -5.32 -8.62 -0.12
C ALA A 66 -6.73 -9.15 -0.40
N VAL A 67 -6.84 -10.33 -1.02
CA VAL A 67 -8.15 -10.96 -1.26
C VAL A 67 -8.73 -11.52 0.04
N LEU A 68 -7.90 -12.20 0.84
CA LEU A 68 -8.34 -12.78 2.12
C LEU A 68 -8.76 -11.72 3.15
N ALA A 69 -8.05 -10.58 3.19
CA ALA A 69 -8.37 -9.47 4.07
C ALA A 69 -9.37 -8.46 3.47
N PHE A 70 -9.88 -8.70 2.26
CA PHE A 70 -10.74 -7.77 1.49
C PHE A 70 -10.15 -6.37 1.29
N GLY A 71 -8.82 -6.24 1.35
CA GLY A 71 -8.13 -4.97 1.12
C GLY A 71 -6.62 -5.10 1.24
N CYS A 72 -5.91 -4.14 0.66
CA CYS A 72 -4.47 -3.95 0.89
C CYS A 72 -4.24 -3.15 2.19
N ASN A 73 -2.98 -2.88 2.56
CA ASN A 73 -2.68 -2.09 3.77
C ASN A 73 -3.39 -0.73 3.87
N ILE A 74 -3.69 -0.05 2.76
CA ILE A 74 -4.44 1.21 2.82
C ILE A 74 -5.94 0.96 3.02
N GLY A 75 -6.51 -0.05 2.35
CA GLY A 75 -7.94 -0.32 2.45
C GLY A 75 -8.31 -1.18 3.66
N GLY A 76 -7.73 -2.38 3.73
CA GLY A 76 -8.06 -3.40 4.72
C GLY A 76 -7.47 -3.16 6.11
N PHE A 77 -6.37 -2.41 6.22
CA PHE A 77 -5.82 -1.99 7.51
C PHE A 77 -6.15 -0.52 7.80
N PHE A 78 -5.58 0.42 7.02
CA PHE A 78 -5.66 1.84 7.37
C PHE A 78 -7.10 2.36 7.37
N SER A 79 -7.78 2.29 6.24
CA SER A 79 -9.15 2.80 6.08
C SER A 79 -10.17 2.00 6.91
N ALA A 80 -10.03 0.67 6.99
CA ALA A 80 -10.91 -0.15 7.80
C ALA A 80 -10.78 0.15 9.31
N THR A 81 -9.56 0.37 9.80
CA THR A 81 -9.32 0.75 11.20
C THR A 81 -9.90 2.14 11.48
N SER A 82 -9.66 3.11 10.59
CA SER A 82 -10.25 4.44 10.69
C SER A 82 -11.78 4.42 10.62
N ALA A 83 -12.34 3.51 9.83
CA ALA A 83 -13.78 3.27 9.74
C ALA A 83 -14.37 2.48 10.93
N LEU A 84 -13.58 2.22 11.97
CA LEU A 84 -13.95 1.50 13.21
C LEU A 84 -14.41 0.05 12.95
N SER A 85 -13.79 -0.62 11.97
CA SER A 85 -14.01 -2.02 11.64
C SER A 85 -13.02 -2.93 12.39
N LEU A 86 -13.52 -4.01 13.00
CA LEU A 86 -12.67 -4.99 13.71
C LEU A 86 -11.70 -5.69 12.76
N ALA A 87 -12.09 -5.85 11.50
CA ALA A 87 -11.25 -6.46 10.48
C ALA A 87 -9.93 -5.70 10.29
N GLY A 88 -9.93 -4.37 10.46
CA GLY A 88 -8.72 -3.55 10.35
C GLY A 88 -7.69 -3.87 11.44
N LEU A 89 -8.15 -3.98 12.69
CA LEU A 89 -7.30 -4.35 13.83
C LEU A 89 -6.81 -5.81 13.72
N ALA A 90 -7.68 -6.72 13.27
CA ALA A 90 -7.28 -8.10 13.01
C ALA A 90 -6.21 -8.18 11.90
N MET A 91 -6.36 -7.42 10.81
CA MET A 91 -5.36 -7.35 9.76
C MET A 91 -4.04 -6.74 10.27
N MET A 92 -4.09 -5.74 11.15
CA MET A 92 -2.90 -5.15 11.78
C MET A 92 -2.06 -6.20 12.50
N LEU A 93 -2.69 -7.07 13.29
CA LEU A 93 -2.00 -8.15 14.00
C LEU A 93 -1.34 -9.12 13.01
N GLY A 94 -2.08 -9.53 11.97
CA GLY A 94 -1.54 -10.36 10.89
C GLY A 94 -0.33 -9.70 10.21
N LEU A 95 -0.43 -8.40 9.89
CA LEU A 95 0.64 -7.64 9.25
C LEU A 95 1.90 -7.56 10.11
N GLY A 96 1.74 -7.33 11.42
CA GLY A 96 2.85 -7.31 12.37
C GLY A 96 3.58 -8.67 12.40
N VAL A 97 2.85 -9.76 12.60
CA VAL A 97 3.43 -11.11 12.62
C VAL A 97 4.06 -11.46 11.26
N GLY A 98 3.37 -11.17 10.16
CA GLY A 98 3.87 -11.41 8.81
C GLY A 98 5.14 -10.60 8.50
N ALA A 99 5.22 -9.35 8.96
CA ALA A 99 6.41 -8.52 8.78
C ALA A 99 7.61 -9.08 9.55
N ILE A 100 7.40 -9.54 10.79
CA ILE A 100 8.42 -10.20 11.61
C ILE A 100 8.91 -11.48 10.95
N LEU A 101 7.99 -12.34 10.49
CA LEU A 101 8.35 -13.59 9.80
C LEU A 101 9.11 -13.34 8.49
N GLY A 102 8.65 -12.39 7.68
CA GLY A 102 9.32 -12.02 6.45
C GLY A 102 10.69 -11.39 6.70
N LEU A 103 10.85 -10.62 7.78
CA LEU A 103 12.14 -10.09 8.22
C LEU A 103 13.10 -11.22 8.65
N ARG A 104 12.65 -12.15 9.51
CA ARG A 104 13.44 -13.33 9.92
C ARG A 104 13.93 -14.12 8.71
N TYR A 105 13.06 -14.32 7.72
CA TYR A 105 13.43 -15.01 6.50
C TYR A 105 14.50 -14.26 5.70
N LEU A 106 14.39 -12.93 5.58
CA LEU A 106 15.39 -12.12 4.86
C LEU A 106 16.75 -12.13 5.57
N VAL A 107 16.77 -12.06 6.91
CA VAL A 107 18.00 -12.14 7.70
C VAL A 107 18.64 -13.53 7.52
N TRP A 108 17.85 -14.60 7.71
CA TRP A 108 18.31 -15.98 7.51
C TRP A 108 18.89 -16.21 6.11
N GLU A 109 18.24 -15.70 5.07
CA GLU A 109 18.71 -15.84 3.69
C GLU A 109 20.01 -15.07 3.44
N THR A 110 20.17 -13.90 4.07
CA THR A 110 21.41 -13.11 3.96
C THR A 110 22.58 -13.83 4.63
N GLU A 111 22.35 -14.49 5.77
CA GLU A 111 23.37 -15.27 6.50
C GLU A 111 23.75 -16.57 5.81
N HIS A 112 22.76 -17.34 5.33
CA HIS A 112 22.98 -18.71 4.84
C HIS A 112 23.18 -18.77 3.32
N ARG A 113 22.60 -17.85 2.55
CA ARG A 113 22.65 -17.85 1.08
C ARG A 113 22.86 -16.44 0.49
N PRO A 114 23.95 -15.73 0.87
CA PRO A 114 24.21 -14.37 0.39
C PRO A 114 24.31 -14.27 -1.14
N ARG A 115 24.76 -15.36 -1.80
CA ARG A 115 24.90 -15.43 -3.26
C ARG A 115 23.60 -15.24 -4.04
N TRP A 116 22.45 -15.55 -3.44
CA TRP A 116 21.16 -15.46 -4.11
C TRP A 116 20.77 -14.00 -4.40
N SER A 117 21.04 -13.13 -3.43
CA SER A 117 20.68 -11.70 -3.49
C SER A 117 21.86 -10.78 -3.74
N SER A 118 23.09 -11.30 -3.67
CA SER A 118 24.30 -10.56 -4.06
C SER A 118 24.44 -10.47 -5.59
N GLY A 119 24.70 -9.28 -6.10
CA GLY A 119 25.07 -9.07 -7.49
C GLY A 119 25.15 -7.58 -7.82
N ALA A 120 25.80 -7.24 -8.93
CA ALA A 120 25.86 -5.87 -9.41
C ALA A 120 24.47 -5.43 -9.91
N GLY A 121 23.82 -4.54 -9.16
CA GLY A 121 22.68 -3.79 -9.66
C GLY A 121 23.13 -2.82 -10.75
N ARG A 122 22.26 -2.54 -11.72
CA ARG A 122 22.53 -1.55 -12.77
C ARG A 122 21.62 -0.34 -12.57
N VAL A 123 22.20 0.84 -12.66
CA VAL A 123 21.45 2.10 -12.57
C VAL A 123 21.56 2.79 -13.92
N TYR A 124 20.41 3.06 -14.54
CA TYR A 124 20.30 3.76 -15.81
C TYR A 124 19.63 5.12 -15.60
N LEU A 125 19.96 6.09 -16.46
CA LEU A 125 19.36 7.43 -16.47
C LEU A 125 19.53 8.23 -15.17
N ALA A 126 20.49 7.85 -14.31
CA ALA A 126 20.83 8.65 -13.15
C ALA A 126 21.40 10.01 -13.58
N PRO A 127 20.96 11.11 -12.96
CA PRO A 127 21.50 12.43 -13.28
C PRO A 127 23.00 12.47 -12.94
N SER A 128 23.78 12.98 -13.87
CA SER A 128 25.21 13.21 -13.67
C SER A 128 25.40 14.46 -12.80
N HIS A 129 26.22 14.36 -11.75
CA HIS A 129 26.61 15.53 -10.94
C HIS A 129 27.35 16.62 -11.74
N ALA A 130 27.87 16.30 -12.93
CA ALA A 130 28.68 17.21 -13.74
C ALA A 130 27.87 18.10 -14.70
N ARG A 131 26.55 17.90 -14.85
CA ARG A 131 25.73 18.67 -15.79
C ARG A 131 24.33 18.94 -15.23
N ALA A 132 23.81 20.14 -15.46
CA ALA A 132 22.44 20.49 -15.08
C ALA A 132 21.44 19.48 -15.68
N SER A 133 20.69 18.81 -14.82
CA SER A 133 19.75 17.76 -15.21
C SER A 133 18.55 18.35 -15.96
N ARG A 134 18.13 17.72 -17.06
CA ARG A 134 16.89 18.07 -17.78
C ARG A 134 15.64 17.49 -17.11
N GLN A 135 15.80 16.68 -16.06
CA GLN A 135 14.69 16.02 -15.37
C GLN A 135 13.66 17.01 -14.78
N PRO A 136 14.04 18.15 -14.16
CA PRO A 136 13.05 19.07 -13.63
C PRO A 136 12.14 19.69 -14.69
N TRP A 137 12.68 19.99 -15.87
CA TRP A 137 11.88 20.49 -17.00
C TRP A 137 10.88 19.44 -17.51
N LEU A 138 11.30 18.18 -17.62
CA LEU A 138 10.41 17.08 -17.97
C LEU A 138 9.33 16.86 -16.90
N GLY A 139 9.70 16.95 -15.62
CA GLY A 139 8.76 16.85 -14.49
C GLY A 139 7.73 17.99 -14.50
N ALA A 140 8.15 19.23 -14.77
CA ALA A 140 7.26 20.38 -14.87
C ALA A 140 6.31 20.26 -16.07
N LEU A 141 6.80 19.86 -17.24
CA LEU A 141 5.98 19.59 -18.41
C LEU A 141 4.93 18.50 -18.13
N LEU A 142 5.36 17.39 -17.52
CA LEU A 142 4.46 16.29 -17.14
C LEU A 142 3.40 16.75 -16.13
N LEU A 143 3.77 17.55 -15.14
CA LEU A 143 2.82 18.11 -14.18
C LEU A 143 1.77 19.00 -14.86
N VAL A 144 2.18 19.89 -15.75
CA VAL A 144 1.25 20.75 -16.52
C VAL A 144 0.30 19.90 -17.36
N LEU A 145 0.81 18.88 -18.04
CA LEU A 145 -0.01 17.95 -18.81
C LEU A 145 -1.03 17.24 -17.92
N LEU A 146 -0.59 16.72 -16.76
CA LEU A 146 -1.48 16.06 -15.80
C LEU A 146 -2.55 16.99 -15.23
N LEU A 147 -2.20 18.25 -14.93
CA LEU A 147 -3.17 19.25 -14.47
C LEU A 147 -4.16 19.67 -15.56
N ALA A 148 -3.80 19.52 -16.83
CA ALA A 148 -4.70 19.79 -17.95
C ALA A 148 -5.65 18.62 -18.27
N THR A 149 -5.27 17.36 -17.94
CA THR A 149 -6.11 16.19 -18.24
C THR A 149 -7.55 16.24 -17.67
N PRO A 150 -7.84 16.78 -16.47
CA PRO A 150 -9.19 16.91 -15.95
C PRO A 150 -10.10 17.79 -16.81
N ALA A 151 -9.54 18.78 -17.52
CA ALA A 151 -10.31 19.60 -18.46
C ALA A 151 -10.74 18.81 -19.71
N VAL A 152 -9.97 17.79 -20.09
CA VAL A 152 -10.36 16.85 -21.15
C VAL A 152 -11.47 15.92 -20.64
N TYR A 153 -11.31 15.40 -19.42
CA TYR A 153 -12.33 14.58 -18.76
C TYR A 153 -13.65 15.33 -18.57
N SER A 154 -13.61 16.62 -18.20
CA SER A 154 -14.82 17.43 -18.02
C SER A 154 -15.56 17.66 -19.33
N ARG A 155 -14.82 17.94 -20.44
CA ARG A 155 -15.41 18.07 -21.78
C ARG A 155 -16.05 16.76 -22.26
N ALA A 156 -15.54 15.62 -21.82
CA ALA A 156 -16.09 14.30 -22.14
C ALA A 156 -17.23 13.87 -21.18
N GLY A 157 -17.63 14.70 -20.22
CA GLY A 157 -18.69 14.40 -19.25
C GLY A 157 -18.28 13.53 -18.05
N TYR A 158 -16.98 13.27 -17.89
CA TYR A 158 -16.41 12.40 -16.84
C TYR A 158 -15.70 13.22 -15.74
N VAL A 159 -16.40 14.19 -15.15
CA VAL A 159 -15.81 15.13 -14.16
C VAL A 159 -15.25 14.41 -12.93
N ALA A 160 -15.98 13.44 -12.38
CA ALA A 160 -15.57 12.71 -11.18
C ALA A 160 -14.24 11.95 -11.40
N GLN A 161 -14.06 11.35 -12.57
CA GLN A 161 -12.85 10.63 -12.96
C GLN A 161 -11.62 11.55 -13.01
N GLY A 162 -11.79 12.76 -13.56
CA GLY A 162 -10.74 13.78 -13.58
C GLY A 162 -10.31 14.20 -12.17
N VAL A 163 -11.27 14.30 -11.24
CA VAL A 163 -10.99 14.60 -9.82
C VAL A 163 -10.20 13.47 -9.15
N PHE A 164 -10.58 12.21 -9.35
CA PHE A 164 -9.81 11.07 -8.80
C PHE A 164 -8.36 11.02 -9.29
N LEU A 165 -8.13 11.37 -10.55
CA LEU A 165 -6.78 11.45 -11.11
C LEU A 165 -5.96 12.54 -10.42
N LEU A 166 -6.52 13.74 -10.24
CA LEU A 166 -5.85 14.84 -9.53
C LEU A 166 -5.52 14.48 -8.09
N PHE A 167 -6.46 13.86 -7.37
CA PHE A 167 -6.20 13.36 -6.03
C PHE A 167 -5.06 12.33 -6.03
N GLY A 168 -5.07 11.40 -6.97
CA GLY A 168 -3.98 10.43 -7.13
C GLY A 168 -2.63 11.11 -7.34
N VAL A 169 -2.54 12.11 -8.23
CA VAL A 169 -1.30 12.87 -8.48
C VAL A 169 -0.83 13.58 -7.21
N ALA A 170 -1.74 14.25 -6.49
CA ALA A 170 -1.42 14.93 -5.24
C ALA A 170 -0.89 13.93 -4.19
N PHE A 171 -1.57 12.79 -3.99
CA PHE A 171 -1.11 11.74 -3.09
C PHE A 171 0.24 11.15 -3.52
N GLY A 172 0.46 10.95 -4.83
CA GLY A 172 1.74 10.47 -5.37
C GLY A 172 2.90 11.41 -5.04
N VAL A 173 2.71 12.72 -5.22
CA VAL A 173 3.72 13.74 -4.88
C VAL A 173 3.97 13.75 -3.37
N ILE A 174 2.91 13.75 -2.55
CA ILE A 174 3.01 13.74 -1.09
C ILE A 174 3.74 12.48 -0.61
N PHE A 175 3.39 11.30 -1.11
CA PHE A 175 4.01 10.03 -0.70
C PHE A 175 5.48 9.95 -1.10
N GLN A 176 5.86 10.47 -2.27
CA GLN A 176 7.26 10.51 -2.68
C GLN A 176 8.08 11.41 -1.75
N ARG A 177 7.56 12.60 -1.43
CA ARG A 177 8.25 13.58 -0.58
C ARG A 177 8.33 13.16 0.89
N SER A 178 7.25 12.61 1.42
CA SER A 178 7.18 12.10 2.80
C SER A 178 7.83 10.73 2.96
N ARG A 179 8.18 10.06 1.86
CA ARG A 179 8.62 8.65 1.82
C ARG A 179 7.68 7.73 2.61
N PHE A 180 6.39 8.06 2.64
CA PHE A 180 5.40 7.36 3.45
C PHE A 180 5.30 5.89 3.01
N CYS A 181 5.64 4.99 3.93
CA CYS A 181 5.69 3.56 3.66
C CYS A 181 5.23 2.77 4.88
N LEU A 182 4.03 2.19 4.79
CA LEU A 182 3.49 1.32 5.84
C LEU A 182 4.38 0.10 6.12
N VAL A 183 5.17 -0.36 5.15
CA VAL A 183 6.13 -1.45 5.39
C VAL A 183 7.17 -1.05 6.43
N ARG A 184 7.68 0.19 6.37
CA ARG A 184 8.64 0.69 7.36
C ARG A 184 8.03 0.75 8.74
N ALA A 185 6.78 1.23 8.87
CA ALA A 185 6.10 1.30 10.15
C ALA A 185 5.96 -0.06 10.88
N PHE A 186 5.85 -1.17 10.15
CA PHE A 186 5.78 -2.51 10.74
C PHE A 186 7.14 -3.22 10.83
N ARG A 187 8.05 -3.00 9.88
CA ARG A 187 9.33 -3.73 9.80
C ARG A 187 10.46 -3.05 10.57
N GLU A 188 10.53 -1.73 10.48
CA GLU A 188 11.69 -0.96 10.89
C GLU A 188 11.95 -0.97 12.42
N PRO A 189 10.91 -0.93 13.28
CA PRO A 189 11.11 -1.11 14.72
C PRO A 189 11.84 -2.40 15.06
N PHE A 190 11.67 -3.47 14.29
CA PHE A 190 12.33 -4.76 14.51
C PHE A 190 13.64 -4.91 13.73
N MET A 191 13.89 -4.14 12.68
CA MET A 191 15.08 -4.28 11.85
C MET A 191 16.20 -3.32 12.28
N THR A 192 15.92 -2.02 12.32
CA THR A 192 16.93 -1.00 12.68
C THR A 192 16.66 -0.37 14.05
N GLY A 193 15.47 -0.59 14.61
CA GLY A 193 15.03 0.04 15.86
C GLY A 193 14.39 1.42 15.67
N ASP A 194 14.34 1.95 14.44
CA ASP A 194 13.70 3.25 14.16
C ASP A 194 12.16 3.14 14.26
N ALA A 195 11.58 3.97 15.12
CA ALA A 195 10.15 4.05 15.36
C ALA A 195 9.47 5.30 14.76
N GLU A 196 10.20 6.16 14.02
CA GLU A 196 9.67 7.40 13.46
C GLU A 196 8.44 7.15 12.57
N HIS A 197 8.57 6.21 11.64
CA HIS A 197 7.50 5.88 10.69
C HIS A 197 6.30 5.22 11.39
N THR A 198 6.54 4.50 12.48
CA THR A 198 5.48 3.87 13.30
C THR A 198 4.68 4.91 14.05
N ARG A 199 5.35 5.87 14.70
CA ARG A 199 4.70 7.02 15.36
C ARG A 199 3.87 7.83 14.38
N ALA A 200 4.44 8.14 13.21
CA ALA A 200 3.74 8.89 12.16
C ALA A 200 2.50 8.14 11.65
N ALA A 201 2.60 6.84 11.43
CA ALA A 201 1.47 6.01 11.01
C ALA A 201 0.37 5.92 12.07
N ALA A 202 0.73 5.75 13.34
CA ALA A 202 -0.22 5.73 14.45
C ALA A 202 -0.96 7.06 14.60
N LEU A 203 -0.25 8.19 14.51
CA LEU A 203 -0.86 9.53 14.55
C LEU A 203 -1.82 9.74 13.37
N ALA A 204 -1.41 9.37 12.16
CA ALA A 204 -2.26 9.46 10.98
C ALA A 204 -3.53 8.59 11.10
N LEU A 205 -3.44 7.42 11.73
CA LEU A 205 -4.60 6.56 12.02
C LEU A 205 -5.55 7.19 13.03
N VAL A 206 -5.04 7.79 14.11
CA VAL A 206 -5.90 8.47 15.08
C VAL A 206 -6.64 9.65 14.44
N ILE A 207 -5.93 10.50 13.69
CA ILE A 207 -6.54 11.65 13.00
C ILE A 207 -7.59 11.18 11.97
N SER A 208 -7.27 10.17 11.16
CA SER A 208 -8.22 9.64 10.18
C SER A 208 -9.42 8.96 10.82
N THR A 209 -9.25 8.28 11.96
CA THR A 209 -10.36 7.68 12.72
C THR A 209 -11.36 8.73 13.16
N LEU A 210 -10.89 9.88 13.65
CA LEU A 210 -11.76 11.00 13.99
C LEU A 210 -12.53 11.52 12.77
N GLY A 211 -11.85 11.67 11.63
CA GLY A 211 -12.50 12.09 10.36
C GLY A 211 -13.59 11.12 9.90
N PHE A 212 -13.29 9.81 9.88
CA PHE A 212 -14.27 8.77 9.53
C PHE A 212 -15.42 8.69 10.54
N ALA A 213 -15.13 8.86 11.83
CA ALA A 213 -16.14 8.87 12.86
C ALA A 213 -17.13 10.03 12.66
N ILE A 214 -16.66 11.24 12.37
CA ILE A 214 -17.52 12.39 12.08
C ILE A 214 -18.40 12.11 10.85
N LEU A 215 -17.82 11.61 9.75
CA LEU A 215 -18.57 11.32 8.53
C LEU A 215 -19.68 10.28 8.72
N LYS A 216 -19.42 9.24 9.52
CA LYS A 216 -20.41 8.20 9.82
C LYS A 216 -21.40 8.60 10.92
N PHE A 217 -21.01 9.49 11.83
CA PHE A 217 -21.89 10.01 12.88
C PHE A 217 -22.90 11.01 12.31
N THR A 218 -22.47 11.82 11.34
CA THR A 218 -23.31 12.79 10.62
C THR A 218 -24.17 12.16 9.52
N ASP A 219 -24.10 10.83 9.33
CA ASP A 219 -24.83 10.07 8.32
C ASP A 219 -24.55 10.53 6.87
N LEU A 220 -23.45 11.26 6.63
CA LEU A 220 -22.96 11.58 5.29
C LEU A 220 -22.49 10.34 4.53
N LYS A 221 -22.13 9.29 5.27
CA LYS A 221 -21.64 8.01 4.77
C LYS A 221 -22.25 6.86 5.56
N ASP A 222 -22.58 5.78 4.86
CA ASP A 222 -23.21 4.61 5.48
C ASP A 222 -22.30 4.00 6.55
N LYS A 223 -22.90 3.57 7.66
CA LYS A 223 -22.17 2.98 8.79
C LYS A 223 -21.45 1.68 8.40
N SER A 224 -21.98 0.95 7.41
CA SER A 224 -21.38 -0.25 6.82
C SER A 224 -20.27 0.03 5.82
N GLU A 225 -20.07 1.28 5.38
CA GLU A 225 -19.02 1.62 4.43
C GLU A 225 -17.64 1.36 5.09
N TRP A 226 -16.75 0.67 4.37
CA TRP A 226 -15.45 0.21 4.88
C TRP A 226 -15.50 -0.79 6.05
N VAL A 227 -16.64 -1.43 6.31
CA VAL A 227 -16.75 -2.55 7.27
C VAL A 227 -16.71 -3.88 6.50
N PHE A 228 -15.52 -4.43 6.34
CA PHE A 228 -15.32 -5.67 5.59
C PHE A 228 -15.74 -6.93 6.37
N PRO A 229 -16.33 -7.94 5.70
CA PRO A 229 -16.70 -9.24 6.28
C PRO A 229 -15.48 -10.16 6.43
N ALA A 230 -14.44 -9.67 7.10
CA ALA A 230 -13.16 -10.37 7.24
C ALA A 230 -12.74 -10.48 8.71
N ALA A 231 -13.53 -9.97 9.66
CA ALA A 231 -13.15 -9.99 11.07
C ALA A 231 -13.06 -11.44 11.55
N GLY A 232 -11.85 -11.86 11.96
CA GLY A 232 -11.51 -13.23 12.32
C GLY A 232 -10.33 -13.76 11.53
N ALA A 233 -10.44 -15.02 11.08
CA ALA A 233 -9.35 -15.75 10.44
C ALA A 233 -8.94 -15.16 9.07
N GLY A 234 -9.88 -14.61 8.29
CA GLY A 234 -9.58 -14.02 6.98
C GLY A 234 -8.68 -12.80 7.06
N ALA A 235 -8.99 -11.85 7.96
CA ALA A 235 -8.14 -10.68 8.17
C ALA A 235 -6.78 -11.04 8.77
N LEU A 236 -6.71 -12.00 9.70
CA LEU A 236 -5.44 -12.45 10.29
C LEU A 236 -4.56 -13.18 9.26
N ALA A 237 -5.09 -14.18 8.57
CA ALA A 237 -4.37 -14.93 7.55
C ALA A 237 -3.99 -14.05 6.35
N GLY A 238 -4.91 -13.18 5.94
CA GLY A 238 -4.67 -12.19 4.88
C GLY A 238 -3.60 -11.18 5.26
N GLY A 239 -3.67 -10.65 6.49
CA GLY A 239 -2.65 -9.77 7.05
C GLY A 239 -1.29 -10.43 7.15
N LEU A 240 -1.23 -11.71 7.58
CA LEU A 240 0.01 -12.47 7.65
C LEU A 240 0.64 -12.67 6.27
N ALA A 241 -0.13 -13.17 5.30
CA ALA A 241 0.35 -13.36 3.92
C ALA A 241 0.79 -12.03 3.29
N PHE A 242 0.02 -10.96 3.51
CA PHE A 242 0.36 -9.62 3.03
C PHE A 242 1.62 -9.06 3.72
N GLY A 243 1.78 -9.29 5.03
CA GLY A 243 2.93 -8.85 5.82
C GLY A 243 4.24 -9.50 5.37
N VAL A 244 4.21 -10.81 5.11
CA VAL A 244 5.35 -11.52 4.50
C VAL A 244 5.59 -11.00 3.08
N GLY A 245 4.54 -10.86 2.28
CA GLY A 245 4.66 -10.38 0.91
C GLY A 245 5.28 -8.98 0.79
N MET A 246 4.81 -8.03 1.62
CA MET A 246 5.29 -6.64 1.58
C MET A 246 6.74 -6.50 2.06
N THR A 247 7.19 -7.36 2.98
CA THR A 247 8.58 -7.35 3.47
C THR A 247 9.54 -7.92 2.43
N LEU A 248 9.18 -9.02 1.76
CA LEU A 248 9.93 -9.59 0.64
C LEU A 248 10.02 -8.63 -0.56
N ALA A 249 8.88 -8.03 -0.92
CA ALA A 249 8.81 -7.05 -2.00
C ALA A 249 9.57 -5.76 -1.67
N GLY A 250 9.67 -5.41 -0.38
CA GLY A 250 10.24 -4.14 0.07
C GLY A 250 9.35 -2.93 -0.21
N GLY A 251 8.03 -3.16 -0.35
CA GLY A 251 7.01 -2.15 -0.65
C GLY A 251 5.60 -2.70 -0.38
N CYS A 252 4.68 -1.83 0.03
CA CYS A 252 3.25 -2.15 0.14
C CYS A 252 2.51 -1.69 -1.12
N GLY A 253 1.21 -1.96 -1.28
CA GLY A 253 0.46 -1.61 -2.49
C GLY A 253 0.73 -0.19 -3.02
N ALA A 254 0.41 0.85 -2.23
CA ALA A 254 0.71 2.23 -2.62
C ALA A 254 2.20 2.56 -2.65
N GLY A 255 2.97 2.03 -1.70
CA GLY A 255 4.43 2.20 -1.63
C GLY A 255 5.14 1.75 -2.89
N SER A 256 4.68 0.63 -3.45
CA SER A 256 5.19 0.06 -4.69
C SER A 256 4.83 0.94 -5.88
N ILE A 257 3.62 1.49 -5.93
CA ILE A 257 3.12 2.31 -7.04
C ILE A 257 3.92 3.62 -7.19
N TRP A 258 4.09 4.40 -6.12
CA TRP A 258 4.81 5.68 -6.25
C TRP A 258 6.32 5.47 -6.47
N ARG A 259 6.92 4.45 -5.85
CA ARG A 259 8.34 4.08 -6.06
C ARG A 259 8.59 3.42 -7.42
N ALA A 260 7.56 2.81 -8.02
CA ALA A 260 7.62 2.41 -9.43
C ALA A 260 7.79 3.65 -10.33
N GLY A 261 7.16 4.78 -9.96
CA GLY A 261 7.38 6.08 -10.60
C GLY A 261 8.81 6.60 -10.48
N GLU A 262 9.56 6.24 -9.44
CA GLU A 262 10.99 6.59 -9.31
C GLU A 262 11.93 5.76 -10.21
N GLY A 263 11.43 4.68 -10.81
CA GLY A 263 12.21 3.77 -11.64
C GLY A 263 12.73 2.51 -10.94
N GLN A 264 12.12 2.11 -9.81
CA GLN A 264 12.55 0.91 -9.07
C GLN A 264 11.99 -0.38 -9.72
N VAL A 265 12.82 -1.09 -10.48
CA VAL A 265 12.39 -2.26 -11.29
C VAL A 265 11.92 -3.43 -10.41
N LYS A 266 12.47 -3.60 -9.19
CA LYS A 266 11.98 -4.59 -8.21
C LYS A 266 10.46 -4.44 -7.98
N LEU A 267 10.00 -3.20 -7.88
CA LEU A 267 8.61 -2.88 -7.56
C LEU A 267 7.71 -2.94 -8.79
N TRP A 268 8.25 -2.79 -9.99
CA TRP A 268 7.49 -3.08 -11.22
C TRP A 268 7.06 -4.54 -11.26
N ALA A 269 7.99 -5.46 -10.99
CA ALA A 269 7.69 -6.88 -10.88
C ALA A 269 6.69 -7.15 -9.73
N ALA A 270 6.89 -6.52 -8.57
CA ALA A 270 5.98 -6.66 -7.44
C ALA A 270 4.54 -6.21 -7.78
N ILE A 271 4.35 -5.08 -8.47
CA ILE A 271 3.01 -4.60 -8.88
C ILE A 271 2.37 -5.56 -9.89
N ALA A 272 3.12 -6.00 -10.90
CA ALA A 272 2.60 -6.92 -11.91
C ALA A 272 2.14 -8.24 -11.27
N CYS A 273 2.99 -8.82 -10.42
CA CYS A 273 2.67 -10.02 -9.66
C CYS A 273 1.57 -9.79 -8.63
N PHE A 274 1.46 -8.60 -8.04
CA PHE A 274 0.37 -8.26 -7.13
C PHE A 274 -0.98 -8.24 -7.86
N ALA A 275 -1.06 -7.61 -9.03
CA ALA A 275 -2.27 -7.62 -9.86
C ALA A 275 -2.68 -9.05 -10.27
N LEU A 276 -1.70 -9.86 -10.69
CA LEU A 276 -1.93 -11.28 -11.01
C LEU A 276 -2.39 -12.07 -9.79
N GLY A 277 -1.73 -11.90 -8.64
CA GLY A 277 -2.06 -12.58 -7.40
C GLY A 277 -3.48 -12.26 -6.93
N VAL A 278 -3.90 -11.00 -6.98
CA VAL A 278 -5.29 -10.61 -6.67
C VAL A 278 -6.26 -11.27 -7.64
N SER A 279 -6.00 -11.21 -8.95
CA SER A 279 -6.90 -11.76 -9.97
C SER A 279 -7.08 -13.27 -9.82
N LEU A 280 -5.97 -14.01 -9.66
CA LEU A 280 -5.99 -15.47 -9.51
C LEU A 280 -6.64 -15.90 -8.19
N THR A 281 -6.26 -15.27 -7.08
CA THR A 281 -6.81 -15.61 -5.77
C THR A 281 -8.30 -15.30 -5.70
N ARG A 282 -8.74 -14.18 -6.29
CA ARG A 282 -10.17 -13.82 -6.34
C ARG A 282 -10.97 -14.83 -7.15
N LEU A 283 -10.43 -15.29 -8.28
CA LEU A 283 -11.09 -16.34 -9.08
C LEU A 283 -11.21 -17.66 -8.30
N ALA A 284 -10.11 -18.10 -7.68
CA ALA A 284 -10.09 -19.32 -6.89
C ALA A 284 -11.02 -19.24 -5.66
N ALA A 285 -10.98 -18.11 -4.93
CA ALA A 285 -11.83 -17.90 -3.75
C ALA A 285 -13.32 -17.81 -4.11
N ALA A 286 -13.66 -17.27 -5.29
CA ALA A 286 -15.03 -17.25 -5.80
C ALA A 286 -15.53 -18.65 -6.16
N GLN A 287 -14.69 -19.47 -6.80
CA GLN A 287 -15.05 -20.86 -7.16
C GLN A 287 -15.20 -21.76 -5.92
N ALA A 288 -14.37 -21.54 -4.90
CA ALA A 288 -14.38 -22.33 -3.66
C ALA A 288 -15.44 -21.87 -2.63
N GLY A 289 -16.18 -20.78 -2.89
CA GLY A 289 -17.09 -20.19 -1.90
C GLY A 289 -16.40 -19.60 -0.66
N LEU A 290 -15.07 -19.51 -0.67
CA LEU A 290 -14.25 -19.13 0.49
C LEU A 290 -14.56 -17.70 0.96
N LEU A 291 -14.94 -16.80 0.04
CA LEU A 291 -15.24 -15.40 0.34
C LEU A 291 -16.31 -15.22 1.44
N GLN A 292 -17.25 -16.16 1.56
CA GLN A 292 -18.34 -16.11 2.55
C GLN A 292 -17.94 -16.68 3.91
N GLN A 293 -16.81 -17.39 3.99
CA GLN A 293 -16.33 -18.08 5.19
C GLN A 293 -15.17 -17.35 5.90
N LEU A 294 -14.72 -16.22 5.36
CA LEU A 294 -13.53 -15.51 5.84
C LEU A 294 -13.71 -14.76 7.16
N GLY A 295 -14.95 -14.46 7.56
CA GLY A 295 -15.23 -13.84 8.85
C GLY A 295 -16.55 -13.08 8.88
N ALA A 296 -16.78 -12.38 10.00
CA ALA A 296 -17.95 -11.54 10.20
C ALA A 296 -17.64 -10.07 9.88
N ALA A 297 -18.65 -9.31 9.46
CA ALA A 297 -18.55 -7.85 9.38
C ALA A 297 -18.89 -7.26 10.76
N VAL A 298 -17.85 -6.90 11.53
CA VAL A 298 -18.03 -6.37 12.89
C VAL A 298 -17.68 -4.88 12.93
N PHE A 299 -18.70 -4.06 13.15
CA PHE A 299 -18.58 -2.63 13.40
C PHE A 299 -18.44 -2.38 14.90
N LEU A 300 -17.32 -1.80 15.34
CA LEU A 300 -17.06 -1.62 16.78
C LEU A 300 -18.10 -0.72 17.48
N PRO A 301 -18.54 0.42 16.91
CA PRO A 301 -19.46 1.31 17.58
C PRO A 301 -20.83 0.69 17.88
N SER A 302 -21.27 -0.32 17.13
CA SER A 302 -22.51 -1.04 17.45
C SER A 302 -22.38 -1.99 18.64
N ALA A 303 -21.16 -2.42 18.99
CA ALA A 303 -20.92 -3.33 20.11
C ALA A 303 -20.60 -2.59 21.42
N ILE A 304 -19.73 -1.56 21.37
CA ILE A 304 -19.16 -0.90 22.55
C ILE A 304 -19.43 0.62 22.59
N GLY A 305 -20.27 1.11 21.67
CA GLY A 305 -20.54 2.54 21.52
C GLY A 305 -19.42 3.31 20.83
N TRP A 306 -19.73 4.53 20.36
CA TRP A 306 -18.79 5.39 19.64
C TRP A 306 -17.55 5.75 20.47
N GLY A 307 -17.76 6.18 21.73
CA GLY A 307 -16.67 6.54 22.63
C GLY A 307 -15.76 5.35 22.93
N GLY A 308 -16.33 4.18 23.19
CA GLY A 308 -15.57 2.94 23.41
C GLY A 308 -14.77 2.53 22.18
N ALA A 309 -15.37 2.59 20.98
CA ALA A 309 -14.70 2.23 19.74
C ALA A 309 -13.52 3.15 19.40
N ILE A 310 -13.72 4.47 19.51
CA ILE A 310 -12.64 5.45 19.29
C ILE A 310 -11.56 5.29 20.36
N GLY A 311 -11.95 5.15 21.62
CA GLY A 311 -11.03 4.92 22.74
C GLY A 311 -10.17 3.67 22.53
N LEU A 312 -10.77 2.57 22.05
CA LEU A 312 -10.05 1.34 21.74
C LEU A 312 -9.02 1.54 20.62
N VAL A 313 -9.40 2.18 19.51
CA VAL A 313 -8.47 2.44 18.40
C VAL A 313 -7.32 3.34 18.87
N VAL A 314 -7.63 4.41 19.60
CA VAL A 314 -6.59 5.32 20.15
C VAL A 314 -5.67 4.56 21.10
N LEU A 315 -6.19 3.70 21.98
CA LEU A 315 -5.39 2.91 22.89
C LEU A 315 -4.49 1.91 22.16
N VAL A 316 -5.00 1.22 21.15
CA VAL A 316 -4.20 0.29 20.33
C VAL A 316 -3.11 1.04 19.56
N MET A 317 -3.41 2.20 18.97
CA MET A 317 -2.43 3.04 18.27
C MET A 317 -1.36 3.59 19.23
N ALA A 318 -1.77 4.04 20.41
CA ALA A 318 -0.85 4.50 21.46
C ALA A 318 0.04 3.36 21.93
N ALA A 319 -0.52 2.17 22.21
CA ALA A 319 0.25 0.99 22.59
C ALA A 319 1.26 0.59 21.50
N TRP A 320 0.87 0.66 20.22
CA TRP A 320 1.76 0.36 19.11
C TRP A 320 2.91 1.38 19.00
N ALA A 321 2.60 2.68 19.10
CA ALA A 321 3.60 3.74 19.07
C ALA A 321 4.56 3.66 20.28
N LEU A 322 4.02 3.48 21.49
CA LEU A 322 4.80 3.36 22.73
C LEU A 322 5.66 2.10 22.75
N GLY A 323 5.13 0.98 22.24
CA GLY A 323 5.91 -0.26 22.10
C GLY A 323 7.08 -0.09 21.14
N ALA A 324 6.87 0.63 20.04
CA ALA A 324 7.93 0.94 19.08
C ALA A 324 8.98 1.89 19.67
N THR A 325 8.57 2.95 20.39
CA THR A 325 9.51 3.88 21.05
C THR A 325 10.29 3.22 22.18
N TRP A 326 9.64 2.37 22.97
CA TRP A 326 10.32 1.59 24.00
C TRP A 326 11.37 0.65 23.38
N ASN A 327 11.09 0.07 22.22
CA ASN A 327 12.07 -0.75 21.52
C ASN A 327 13.21 0.07 20.91
N GLU A 328 12.95 1.31 20.47
CA GLU A 328 13.97 2.25 19.99
C GLU A 328 14.98 2.59 21.12
N GLU A 329 14.49 2.83 22.33
CA GLU A 329 15.30 3.14 23.51
C GLU A 329 16.05 1.91 24.06
N THR A 330 15.37 0.77 24.15
CA THR A 330 15.95 -0.44 24.77
C THR A 330 16.75 -1.30 23.80
N ARG A 331 16.55 -1.13 22.48
CA ARG A 331 17.11 -1.94 21.39
C ARG A 331 16.95 -3.46 21.56
N ARG A 332 16.02 -3.92 22.41
CA ARG A 332 15.88 -5.34 22.77
C ARG A 332 15.45 -6.23 21.61
N PHE A 333 14.62 -5.71 20.72
CA PHE A 333 14.11 -6.43 19.55
C PHE A 333 14.60 -5.82 18.23
N SER A 334 15.58 -4.90 18.28
CA SER A 334 16.20 -4.33 17.08
C SER A 334 17.14 -5.36 16.46
N ALA A 335 16.99 -5.58 15.16
CA ALA A 335 17.62 -6.64 14.33
C ALA A 335 17.04 -8.06 14.47
N LEU A 336 16.13 -8.28 15.42
CA LEU A 336 15.59 -9.59 15.80
C LEU A 336 16.65 -10.59 16.29
#